data_AF-A0A2X3CER3-F1
#
_entry.id   AF-A0A2X3CER3-F1
#
_cell.length_a   1.000
_cell.length_b   1.000
_cell.length_c   1.000
_cell.angle_alpha   90.00
_cell.angle_beta   90.00
_cell.angle_gamma   90.00
#
_symmetry.space_group_name_H-M   'P 1'
#
loop_
_entity.id
_entity.type
_entity.pdbx_description
1 polymer ?
#
loop_
_entity_poly.entity_id
_entity_poly.type
_entity_poly.pdbx_seq_one_letter_code
_entity_poly.pdbx_strand_id
1 'polypeptide(L)' 'MLSIQDLHVAVEDKAILRGLNLEVRPGEVHAIMGRTAQAKVRFRPPWPGVKIMR' A
#
# COMPACT_ATOMS: atom_id res chain seq x y z
N MET A 1 -5.20 -11.10 -12.09
CA MET A 1 -5.77 -9.77 -11.85
C MET A 1 -6.25 -9.76 -10.41
N LEU A 2 -5.64 -8.94 -9.56
CA LEU A 2 -6.01 -8.88 -8.14
C LEU A 2 -6.80 -7.59 -7.91
N SER A 3 -8.05 -7.72 -7.49
CA SER A 3 -8.90 -6.58 -7.13
C SER A 3 -9.31 -6.75 -5.67
N ILE A 4 -8.93 -5.79 -4.85
CA ILE A 4 -9.32 -5.67 -3.45
C ILE A 4 -10.29 -4.50 -3.38
N GLN A 5 -11.47 -4.74 -2.83
CA GLN A 5 -12.50 -3.71 -2.65
C GLN A 5 -12.84 -3.59 -1.17
N ASP A 6 -12.94 -2.35 -0.73
CA ASP A 6 -13.35 -1.94 0.62
C ASP A 6 -12.55 -2.61 1.75
N LEU A 7 -11.21 -2.60 1.61
CA LEU A 7 -10.35 -3.18 2.64
C LEU A 7 -10.34 -2.32 3.91
N HIS A 8 -10.83 -2.89 5.00
CA HIS A 8 -10.75 -2.34 6.35
C HIS A 8 -9.65 -3.03 7.14
N VAL A 9 -8.74 -2.27 7.73
CA VAL A 9 -7.64 -2.80 8.55
C VAL A 9 -7.51 -1.96 9.81
N ALA A 10 -7.47 -2.61 10.96
CA ALA A 10 -7.18 -1.99 12.25
C ALA A 10 -6.01 -2.73 12.93
N VAL A 11 -5.17 -1.99 13.64
CA VAL A 11 -4.07 -2.52 14.45
C VAL A 11 -4.15 -1.83 15.81
N GLU A 12 -4.11 -2.61 16.90
CA GLU A 12 -4.16 -2.12 18.28
C GLU A 12 -5.25 -1.04 18.48
N ASP A 13 -6.48 -1.39 18.08
CA ASP A 13 -7.70 -0.56 18.14
C ASP A 13 -7.70 0.73 17.30
N LYS A 14 -6.63 1.00 16.55
CA LYS A 14 -6.58 2.07 15.56
C LYS A 14 -6.96 1.56 14.18
N ALA A 15 -8.07 2.07 13.65
CA ALA A 15 -8.42 1.90 12.23
C ALA A 15 -7.36 2.59 11.36
N ILE A 16 -6.54 1.78 10.67
CA ILE A 16 -5.47 2.23 9.75
C ILE A 16 -6.05 2.42 8.34
N LEU A 17 -6.81 1.45 7.84
CA LEU A 17 -7.48 1.52 6.54
C LEU A 17 -8.99 1.53 6.75
N ARG A 18 -9.67 2.54 6.20
CA ARG A 18 -11.12 2.76 6.34
C ARG A 18 -11.83 2.59 5.00
N GLY A 19 -11.47 1.54 4.25
CA GLY A 19 -11.94 1.30 2.89
C GLY A 19 -10.86 1.68 1.87
N LEU A 20 -10.03 0.69 1.50
CA LEU A 20 -9.05 0.82 0.42
C LEU A 20 -9.47 -0.07 -0.75
N ASN A 21 -9.65 0.55 -1.91
CA ASN A 21 -9.84 -0.14 -3.19
C ASN A 21 -8.50 -0.22 -3.91
N LEU A 22 -8.00 -1.42 -4.17
CA LEU A 22 -6.73 -1.65 -4.85
C LEU A 22 -6.96 -2.56 -6.06
N GLU A 23 -6.54 -2.09 -7.23
CA GLU A 23 -6.59 -2.88 -8.45
C GLU A 23 -5.16 -3.08 -8.97
N VAL A 24 -4.71 -4.34 -9.01
CA VAL A 24 -3.35 -4.70 -9.42
C VAL A 24 -3.42 -5.55 -10.67
N ARG A 25 -2.84 -5.02 -11.76
CA ARG A 25 -2.71 -5.72 -13.03
C ARG A 25 -1.58 -6.76 -12.96
N PRO A 26 -1.70 -7.88 -13.68
CA PRO A 26 -0.62 -8.85 -13.77
C PRO A 26 0.64 -8.20 -14.35
N GLY A 27 1.79 -8.38 -13.69
CA GLY A 27 3.07 -7.78 -14.10
C GLY A 27 3.38 -6.42 -13.46
N GLU A 28 2.47 -5.85 -12.69
CA GLU A 28 2.71 -4.62 -11.95
C GLU A 28 2.96 -4.90 -10.46
N VAL A 29 3.96 -4.24 -9.90
CA VAL A 29 4.27 -4.30 -8.47
C VAL A 29 3.84 -2.98 -7.84
N HIS A 30 2.87 -3.05 -6.92
CA HIS A 30 2.38 -1.88 -6.19
C HIS A 30 2.96 -1.88 -4.78
N ALA A 31 3.58 -0.76 -4.38
CA ALA A 31 4.04 -0.56 -3.00
C ALA A 31 3.07 0.37 -2.29
N ILE A 32 2.43 -0.14 -1.23
CA ILE A 32 1.58 0.64 -0.34
C ILE A 32 2.47 1.16 0.79
N MET A 33 2.57 2.49 0.93
CA MET A 33 3.32 3.11 2.01
C MET A 33 2.40 4.00 2.84
N GLY A 34 2.21 3.64 4.12
CA GLY A 34 1.53 4.49 5.07
C GLY A 34 2.38 5.70 5.48
N ARG A 35 1.74 6.75 5.99
CA ARG A 35 2.42 7.92 6.56
C ARG A 35 3.19 7.47 7.83
N THR A 36 4.50 7.24 7.72
CA THR A 36 5.32 6.86 8.87
C THR A 36 5.51 8.08 9.79
N ALA A 37 5.36 7.88 11.10
CA ALA A 37 5.38 8.98 12.05
C ALA A 37 6.78 9.57 12.26
N GLN A 38 7.86 8.79 12.14
CA GLN A 38 9.22 9.25 12.41
C GLN A 38 10.18 8.42 11.56
N ALA A 39 11.15 9.08 10.92
CA ALA A 39 12.15 8.52 10.02
C ALA A 39 11.64 8.07 8.63
N LYS A 40 12.04 8.87 7.64
CA LYS A 40 11.90 8.65 6.20
C LYS A 40 12.68 7.39 5.81
N VAL A 41 12.06 6.21 5.84
CA VAL A 41 12.62 5.01 5.20
C VAL A 41 12.72 5.31 3.71
N ARG A 42 13.95 5.42 3.20
CA ARG A 42 14.21 5.51 1.77
C ARG A 42 14.01 4.13 1.15
N PHE A 43 12.76 3.73 1.00
CA PHE A 43 12.42 2.51 0.28
C PHE A 43 12.79 2.71 -1.19
N ARG A 44 13.80 1.97 -1.65
CA ARG A 44 14.20 1.92 -3.05
C ARG A 44 13.76 0.56 -3.57
N PRO A 45 12.63 0.46 -4.30
CA PRO A 45 12.18 -0.82 -4.81
C PRO A 45 13.22 -1.40 -5.78
N PRO A 46 13.55 -2.70 -5.69
CA PRO A 46 14.49 -3.35 -6.60
C PRO A 46 13.87 -3.64 -7.99
N TRP A 47 12.54 -3.50 -8.12
CA TRP A 47 11.80 -3.81 -9.34
C TRP A 47 11.62 -2.56 -10.21
N PRO A 48 11.94 -2.60 -11.52
CA PRO A 48 11.61 -1.52 -12.44
C PRO A 48 10.09 -1.42 -12.59
N GLY A 49 9.54 -0.21 -12.42
CA GLY A 49 8.11 0.06 -12.61
C GLY A 49 7.22 0.01 -11.36
N VAL A 50 7.79 -0.06 -10.15
CA VAL A 50 6.97 0.02 -8.92
C VAL A 50 6.28 1.37 -8.80
N LYS A 51 4.94 1.34 -8.73
CA LYS A 51 4.15 2.51 -8.37
C LYS A 51 4.01 2.58 -6.85
N ILE A 52 4.47 3.69 -6.29
CA ILE A 52 4.28 4.03 -4.88
C ILE A 52 2.94 4.73 -4.77
N MET A 53 2.01 4.11 -4.03
CA MET A 53 0.74 4.72 -3.64
C MET A 53 0.91 5.31 -2.23
N ARG A 54 0.54 6.58 -2.07
CA ARG A 54 0.54 7.33 -0.80
C ARG A 54 -0.88 7.47 -0.28
#